data_AF-A0A668ACK6-F1
#
_entry.id   AF-A0A668ACK6-F1
#
_cell.length_a   1.000
_cell.length_b   1.000
_cell.length_c   1.000
_cell.angle_alpha   90.00
_cell.angle_beta   90.00
_cell.angle_gamma   90.00
#
_symmetry.space_group_name_H-M   'P 1'
#
loop_
_entity.id
_entity.type
_entity.pdbx_description
1 polymer ?
#
loop_
_entity_poly.entity_id
_entity_poly.type
_entity_poly.pdbx_seq_one_letter_code
_entity_poly.pdbx_strand_id
1 'polypeptide(L)'
;MPIKAGDPIGVVGQQLLRATEQHPDVHRLRRTRHTDNMKTISAFMLVLSHLAISHAWKCQEVLGVNHATQIDAGLGLVAVTDKSHHSHLLSGSHWYNLPGNNLRHVSVGHAGIWGVDTKSKVHRLQGGAWTNVPGTLTQVDAGGNAYAVGVLNNFNSYCLSNSYTWGLNHVAQFPWTTLGTSLHYYSCGFHGCWAVDSAYRVYYTRFSCSHPHWTLVRGLRLKMIEVGSDGTVFGVTPSGQVYERAGIDASVPLGLRWTNVPMCVSIRHVSYDLGHLWAVSHSGLILRCTKSPIVNPLVVQPPGVVDTPPLSPLV
;
A
#
# COMPACT_ATOMS: atom_id res chain seq x y z
N MET A 1 59.86 -31.90 -48.44
CA MET A 1 58.98 -32.88 -49.12
C MET A 1 57.70 -33.02 -48.29
N PRO A 2 56.53 -32.58 -48.76
CA PRO A 2 55.28 -32.83 -48.05
C PRO A 2 54.60 -34.10 -48.59
N ILE A 3 54.10 -34.90 -47.66
CA ILE A 3 53.32 -36.11 -47.93
C ILE A 3 51.92 -35.68 -48.37
N LYS A 4 51.47 -36.19 -49.53
CA LYS A 4 50.16 -35.91 -50.13
C LYS A 4 49.02 -36.38 -49.23
N ALA A 5 48.04 -35.51 -49.02
CA ALA A 5 46.74 -35.84 -48.46
C ALA A 5 45.93 -36.67 -49.48
N GLY A 6 45.55 -37.88 -49.10
CA GLY A 6 44.81 -38.79 -49.95
C GLY A 6 44.40 -40.06 -49.21
N ASP A 7 43.72 -39.91 -48.08
CA ASP A 7 43.04 -41.02 -47.41
C ASP A 7 41.52 -40.92 -47.62
N PRO A 8 40.86 -41.96 -48.18
CA PRO A 8 39.41 -41.97 -48.41
C PRO A 8 38.59 -42.19 -47.12
N ILE A 9 39.23 -42.28 -45.95
CA ILE A 9 38.57 -42.61 -44.67
C ILE A 9 37.85 -41.40 -44.05
N GLY A 10 38.31 -40.16 -44.32
CA GLY A 10 37.70 -38.95 -43.76
C GLY A 10 36.36 -38.56 -44.39
N VAL A 11 36.16 -38.85 -45.69
CA VAL A 11 34.93 -38.48 -46.43
C VAL A 11 33.78 -39.43 -46.10
N VAL A 12 34.06 -40.74 -45.93
CA VAL A 12 33.07 -41.74 -45.53
C VAL A 12 32.61 -41.50 -44.08
N GLY A 13 33.53 -41.15 -43.18
CA GLY A 13 33.20 -40.79 -41.79
C GLY A 13 32.29 -39.57 -41.69
N GLN A 14 32.57 -38.50 -42.45
CA GLN A 14 31.72 -37.30 -42.46
C GLN A 14 30.35 -37.52 -43.15
N GLN A 15 30.27 -38.40 -44.15
CA GLN A 15 28.99 -38.78 -44.76
C GLN A 15 28.14 -39.66 -43.85
N LEU A 16 28.74 -40.60 -43.11
CA LEU A 16 28.02 -41.40 -42.11
C LEU A 16 27.49 -40.54 -40.95
N LEU A 17 28.30 -39.59 -40.44
CA LEU A 17 27.86 -38.66 -39.40
C LEU A 17 26.70 -37.76 -39.85
N ARG A 18 26.73 -37.26 -41.09
CA ARG A 18 25.60 -36.49 -41.67
C ARG A 18 24.35 -37.35 -41.89
N ALA A 19 24.51 -38.61 -42.28
CA ALA A 19 23.38 -39.54 -42.46
C ALA A 19 22.72 -39.90 -41.12
N THR A 20 23.50 -40.04 -40.04
CA THR A 20 22.95 -40.26 -38.69
C THR A 20 22.24 -39.04 -38.12
N GLU A 21 22.66 -37.81 -38.45
CA GLU A 21 21.96 -36.59 -37.99
C GLU A 21 20.64 -36.34 -38.74
N GLN A 22 20.52 -36.78 -39.99
CA GLN A 22 19.32 -36.64 -40.81
C GLN A 22 18.33 -37.81 -40.66
N HIS A 23 18.66 -38.82 -39.85
CA HIS A 23 17.77 -39.95 -39.62
C HIS A 23 16.46 -39.46 -38.98
N PRO A 24 15.28 -39.83 -39.52
CA PRO A 24 13.99 -39.32 -39.05
C PRO A 24 13.76 -39.59 -37.55
N ASP A 25 14.36 -40.65 -37.00
CA ASP A 25 14.28 -40.97 -35.57
C ASP A 25 15.11 -40.03 -34.69
N VAL A 26 16.25 -39.52 -35.15
CA VAL A 26 17.07 -38.55 -34.40
C VAL A 26 16.38 -37.18 -34.36
N HIS A 27 15.74 -36.78 -35.45
CA HIS A 27 14.88 -35.60 -35.48
C HIS A 27 13.65 -35.78 -34.57
N ARG A 28 13.02 -36.97 -34.56
CA ARG A 28 11.89 -37.29 -33.68
C ARG A 28 12.29 -37.28 -32.20
N LEU A 29 13.47 -37.81 -31.86
CA LEU A 29 14.05 -37.80 -30.51
C LEU A 29 14.43 -36.38 -30.04
N ARG A 30 15.02 -35.55 -30.90
CA ARG A 30 15.28 -34.13 -30.58
C ARG A 30 13.98 -33.34 -30.39
N ARG A 31 12.97 -33.59 -31.22
CA ARG A 31 11.67 -32.90 -31.14
C ARG A 31 10.91 -33.28 -29.87
N THR A 32 10.89 -34.57 -29.52
CA THR A 32 10.30 -35.06 -28.26
C THR A 32 11.03 -34.51 -27.04
N ARG A 33 12.36 -34.57 -27.00
CA ARG A 33 13.17 -33.99 -25.92
C ARG A 33 12.99 -32.47 -25.78
N HIS A 34 12.84 -31.75 -26.89
CA HIS A 34 12.56 -30.31 -26.88
C HIS A 34 11.13 -30.01 -26.40
N THR A 35 10.13 -30.79 -26.83
CA THR A 35 8.75 -30.63 -26.33
C THR A 35 8.62 -31.00 -24.86
N ASP A 36 9.34 -32.01 -24.39
CA ASP A 36 9.32 -32.42 -22.98
C ASP A 36 10.06 -31.42 -22.10
N ASN A 37 11.19 -30.86 -22.57
CA ASN A 37 11.86 -29.74 -21.91
C ASN A 37 10.98 -28.48 -21.88
N MET A 38 10.30 -28.12 -22.98
CA MET A 38 9.37 -26.98 -22.99
C MET A 38 8.18 -27.20 -22.07
N LYS A 39 7.61 -28.41 -22.01
CA LYS A 39 6.52 -28.74 -21.08
C LYS A 39 6.98 -28.68 -19.63
N THR A 40 8.21 -29.14 -19.35
CA THR A 40 8.80 -29.10 -18.01
C THR A 40 9.11 -27.67 -17.57
N ILE A 41 9.64 -26.83 -18.47
CA ILE A 41 9.89 -25.40 -18.21
C ILE A 41 8.56 -24.65 -18.03
N SER A 42 7.56 -24.91 -18.87
CA SER A 42 6.22 -24.32 -18.73
C SER A 42 5.55 -24.77 -17.43
N ALA A 43 5.67 -26.04 -17.05
CA ALA A 43 5.15 -26.55 -15.79
C ALA A 43 5.89 -25.94 -14.58
N PHE A 44 7.21 -25.77 -14.64
CA PHE A 44 7.98 -25.08 -13.61
C PHE A 44 7.64 -23.59 -13.51
N MET A 45 7.45 -22.90 -14.64
CA MET A 45 7.02 -21.50 -14.66
C MET A 45 5.58 -21.33 -14.18
N LEU A 46 4.69 -22.29 -14.45
CA LEU A 46 3.33 -22.35 -13.90
C LEU A 46 3.38 -22.64 -12.39
N VAL A 47 4.21 -23.56 -11.92
CA VAL A 47 4.36 -23.85 -10.48
C VAL A 47 5.00 -22.66 -9.74
N LEU A 48 6.00 -21.99 -10.32
CA LEU A 48 6.58 -20.75 -9.79
C LEU A 48 5.57 -19.59 -9.83
N SER A 49 4.73 -19.47 -10.86
CA SER A 49 3.68 -18.45 -10.92
C SER A 49 2.52 -18.76 -9.97
N HIS A 50 2.24 -20.03 -9.68
CA HIS A 50 1.26 -20.48 -8.69
C HIS A 50 1.79 -20.38 -7.24
N LEU A 51 3.09 -20.56 -7.01
CA LEU A 51 3.77 -20.30 -5.72
C LEU A 51 3.96 -18.79 -5.46
N ALA A 52 3.96 -17.97 -6.51
CA ALA A 52 4.06 -16.51 -6.44
C ALA A 52 2.70 -15.79 -6.32
N ILE A 53 1.58 -16.51 -6.10
CA ILE A 53 0.29 -15.90 -5.73
C ILE A 53 0.32 -15.58 -4.23
N SER A 54 1.27 -14.74 -3.83
CA SER A 54 1.42 -14.26 -2.46
C SER A 54 1.04 -12.79 -2.41
N HIS A 55 -0.11 -12.47 -1.81
CA HIS A 55 -0.42 -11.15 -1.23
C HIS A 55 -0.25 -9.94 -2.17
N ALA A 56 -0.39 -10.15 -3.49
CA ALA A 56 -0.13 -9.09 -4.46
C ALA A 56 -1.15 -7.95 -4.31
N TRP A 57 -0.65 -6.72 -4.24
CA TRP A 57 -1.48 -5.53 -4.29
C TRP A 57 -1.75 -5.18 -5.75
N LYS A 58 -3.03 -4.99 -6.09
CA LYS A 58 -3.43 -4.52 -7.42
C LYS A 58 -3.66 -3.02 -7.34
N CYS A 59 -2.81 -2.25 -8.00
CA CYS A 59 -2.88 -0.79 -8.05
C CYS A 59 -3.37 -0.30 -9.42
N GLN A 60 -4.19 0.77 -9.40
CA GLN A 60 -4.66 1.47 -10.57
C GLN A 60 -4.44 2.96 -10.39
N GLU A 61 -4.05 3.65 -11.46
CA GLU A 61 -3.99 5.11 -11.46
C GLU A 61 -5.41 5.71 -11.40
N VAL A 62 -5.57 6.74 -10.59
CA VAL A 62 -6.81 7.51 -10.47
C VAL A 62 -6.55 8.90 -11.05
N LEU A 63 -7.24 9.20 -12.14
CA LEU A 63 -7.13 10.48 -12.85
C LEU A 63 -8.03 11.54 -12.19
N GLY A 64 -7.75 12.81 -12.49
CA GLY A 64 -8.58 13.96 -12.11
C GLY A 64 -7.83 15.04 -11.32
N VAL A 65 -6.78 14.67 -10.59
CA VAL A 65 -5.89 15.60 -9.90
C VAL A 65 -4.47 15.41 -10.39
N ASN A 66 -3.87 16.48 -10.91
CA ASN A 66 -2.51 16.45 -11.42
C ASN A 66 -1.52 16.90 -10.35
N HIS A 67 -0.35 16.26 -10.30
CA HIS A 67 0.73 16.64 -9.38
C HIS A 67 0.32 16.63 -7.90
N ALA A 68 -0.37 15.58 -7.46
CA ALA A 68 -0.71 15.39 -6.06
C ALA A 68 0.55 15.37 -5.16
N THR A 69 0.41 15.87 -3.93
CA THR A 69 1.51 15.99 -2.96
C THR A 69 1.21 15.34 -1.61
N GLN A 70 -0.04 15.30 -1.20
CA GLN A 70 -0.51 14.65 0.02
C GLN A 70 -1.92 14.11 -0.21
N ILE A 71 -2.27 13.02 0.46
CA ILE A 71 -3.57 12.36 0.36
C ILE A 71 -4.02 11.89 1.73
N ASP A 72 -5.32 11.98 2.00
CA ASP A 72 -5.93 11.37 3.16
C ASP A 72 -7.29 10.75 2.82
N ALA A 73 -7.64 9.65 3.46
CA ALA A 73 -8.84 8.88 3.18
C ALA A 73 -9.55 8.51 4.47
N GLY A 74 -10.86 8.72 4.50
CA GLY A 74 -11.68 8.45 5.67
C GLY A 74 -13.16 8.64 5.37
N LEU A 75 -14.01 7.80 5.96
CA LEU A 75 -15.47 7.85 5.78
C LEU A 75 -15.93 7.71 4.32
N GLY A 76 -15.17 6.97 3.50
CA GLY A 76 -15.42 6.81 2.07
C GLY A 76 -15.09 8.04 1.22
N LEU A 77 -14.48 9.07 1.82
CA LEU A 77 -13.99 10.27 1.13
C LEU A 77 -12.47 10.20 0.99
N VAL A 78 -11.94 10.91 -0.01
CA VAL A 78 -10.48 11.07 -0.19
C VAL A 78 -10.16 12.53 -0.42
N ALA A 79 -9.37 13.13 0.45
CA ALA A 79 -8.90 14.51 0.34
C ALA A 79 -7.45 14.53 -0.17
N VAL A 80 -7.13 15.43 -1.10
CA VAL A 80 -5.80 15.53 -1.73
C VAL A 80 -5.38 16.98 -1.82
N THR A 81 -4.09 17.27 -1.62
CA THR A 81 -3.49 18.55 -2.05
C THR A 81 -2.55 18.35 -3.23
N ASP A 82 -2.50 19.32 -4.15
CA ASP A 82 -1.57 19.32 -5.27
C ASP A 82 -0.35 20.24 -5.04
N LYS A 83 0.59 20.24 -5.99
CA LYS A 83 1.82 21.07 -5.93
C LYS A 83 1.56 22.58 -5.89
N SER A 84 0.37 23.02 -6.30
CA SER A 84 -0.07 24.40 -6.28
C SER A 84 -0.84 24.75 -5.01
N HIS A 85 -0.91 23.82 -4.04
CA HIS A 85 -1.63 23.96 -2.78
C HIS A 85 -3.16 24.11 -2.95
N HIS A 86 -3.71 23.63 -4.08
CA HIS A 86 -5.15 23.42 -4.18
C HIS A 86 -5.52 22.09 -3.54
N SER A 87 -6.69 22.06 -2.92
CA SER A 87 -7.25 20.88 -2.28
C SER A 87 -8.45 20.34 -3.05
N HIS A 88 -8.54 19.02 -3.13
CA HIS A 88 -9.54 18.27 -3.87
C HIS A 88 -10.18 17.23 -2.96
N LEU A 89 -11.46 16.94 -3.16
CA LEU A 89 -12.21 15.91 -2.44
C LEU A 89 -12.82 14.95 -3.45
N LEU A 90 -12.50 13.66 -3.36
CA LEU A 90 -13.18 12.58 -4.05
C LEU A 90 -14.38 12.13 -3.21
N SER A 91 -15.55 12.12 -3.82
CA SER A 91 -16.75 11.48 -3.28
C SER A 91 -17.37 10.59 -4.35
N GLY A 92 -17.50 9.30 -4.04
CA GLY A 92 -17.85 8.28 -5.03
C GLY A 92 -16.80 8.22 -6.15
N SER A 93 -17.17 8.65 -7.36
CA SER A 93 -16.30 8.68 -8.53
C SER A 93 -15.95 10.09 -9.02
N HIS A 94 -16.32 11.12 -8.27
CA HIS A 94 -16.20 12.52 -8.71
C HIS A 94 -15.26 13.32 -7.81
N TRP A 95 -14.33 14.02 -8.45
CA TRP A 95 -13.47 15.01 -7.80
C TRP A 95 -14.18 16.36 -7.73
N TYR A 96 -14.11 16.97 -6.55
CA TYR A 96 -14.59 18.31 -6.27
C TYR A 96 -13.42 19.16 -5.79
N ASN A 97 -13.31 20.39 -6.30
CA ASN A 97 -12.37 21.35 -5.74
C ASN A 97 -12.93 21.82 -4.39
N LEU A 98 -12.13 21.69 -3.33
CA LEU A 98 -12.45 22.36 -2.07
C LEU A 98 -12.13 23.86 -2.23
N PRO A 99 -12.95 24.75 -1.64
CA PRO A 99 -12.72 26.19 -1.71
C PRO A 99 -11.40 26.57 -1.04
N GLY A 100 -10.86 27.75 -1.31
CA GLY A 100 -9.54 28.13 -0.79
C GLY A 100 -8.40 27.40 -1.50
N ASN A 101 -7.22 28.01 -1.47
CA ASN A 101 -6.21 27.73 -2.49
C ASN A 101 -4.77 27.73 -1.98
N ASN A 102 -4.53 27.48 -0.68
CA ASN A 102 -3.18 27.43 -0.15
C ASN A 102 -2.96 26.33 0.90
N LEU A 103 -3.63 25.18 0.77
CA LEU A 103 -3.46 24.05 1.69
C LEU A 103 -2.25 23.19 1.31
N ARG A 104 -1.40 22.89 2.29
CA ARG A 104 -0.28 21.93 2.11
C ARG A 104 -0.60 20.54 2.65
N HIS A 105 -1.64 20.43 3.47
CA HIS A 105 -2.11 19.19 4.05
C HIS A 105 -3.60 19.30 4.31
N VAL A 106 -4.34 18.27 3.93
CA VAL A 106 -5.77 18.13 4.17
C VAL A 106 -6.04 16.72 4.73
N SER A 107 -6.93 16.63 5.70
CA SER A 107 -7.33 15.37 6.30
C SER A 107 -8.85 15.27 6.41
N VAL A 108 -9.38 14.06 6.28
CA VAL A 108 -10.81 13.76 6.33
C VAL A 108 -11.06 12.54 7.22
N GLY A 109 -11.96 12.69 8.18
CA GLY A 109 -12.33 11.61 9.07
C GLY A 109 -13.48 11.98 10.01
N HIS A 110 -13.60 11.27 11.13
CA HIS A 110 -14.70 11.47 12.08
C HIS A 110 -14.69 12.86 12.74
N ALA A 111 -13.55 13.56 12.78
CA ALA A 111 -13.48 14.94 13.25
C ALA A 111 -13.95 15.98 12.20
N GLY A 112 -14.31 15.52 10.99
CA GLY A 112 -14.67 16.34 9.84
C GLY A 112 -13.52 16.47 8.85
N ILE A 113 -13.53 17.55 8.06
CA ILE A 113 -12.45 17.89 7.12
C ILE A 113 -11.63 19.04 7.70
N TRP A 114 -10.33 18.81 7.84
CA TRP A 114 -9.37 19.75 8.40
C TRP A 114 -8.25 19.99 7.40
N GLY A 115 -7.63 21.16 7.48
CA GLY A 115 -6.50 21.50 6.63
C GLY A 115 -5.56 22.46 7.31
N VAL A 116 -4.30 22.43 6.88
CA VAL A 116 -3.31 23.43 7.26
C VAL A 116 -2.73 24.10 6.03
N ASP A 117 -2.66 25.42 6.07
CA ASP A 117 -2.16 26.20 4.95
C ASP A 117 -0.64 26.34 4.96
N THR A 118 -0.07 26.85 3.86
CA THR A 118 1.37 27.08 3.72
C THR A 118 1.96 28.04 4.75
N LYS A 119 1.13 28.85 5.43
CA LYS A 119 1.50 29.75 6.52
C LYS A 119 1.28 29.15 7.91
N SER A 120 1.00 27.85 7.98
CA SER A 120 0.71 27.12 9.22
C SER A 120 -0.58 27.47 9.91
N LYS A 121 -1.51 28.18 9.28
CA LYS A 121 -2.83 28.36 9.88
C LYS A 121 -3.63 27.07 9.75
N VAL A 122 -4.38 26.77 10.80
CA VAL A 122 -5.29 25.63 10.85
C VAL A 122 -6.66 26.07 10.36
N HIS A 123 -7.32 25.21 9.59
CA HIS A 123 -8.64 25.45 9.04
C HIS A 123 -9.52 24.21 9.21
N ARG A 124 -10.81 24.43 9.44
CA ARG A 124 -11.84 23.39 9.46
C ARG A 124 -12.88 23.73 8.40
N LEU A 125 -13.28 22.75 7.60
CA LEU A 125 -14.33 22.95 6.60
C LEU A 125 -15.70 22.83 7.27
N GLN A 126 -16.50 23.89 7.20
CA GLN A 126 -17.83 23.99 7.79
C GLN A 126 -18.78 24.66 6.79
N GLY A 127 -19.95 24.05 6.55
CA GLY A 127 -20.95 24.62 5.64
C GLY A 127 -20.44 24.88 4.22
N GLY A 128 -19.43 24.12 3.76
CA GLY A 128 -18.81 24.30 2.45
C GLY A 128 -17.81 25.46 2.37
N ALA A 129 -17.35 26.01 3.50
CA ALA A 129 -16.30 27.03 3.55
C ALA A 129 -15.25 26.70 4.62
N TRP A 130 -14.02 27.18 4.43
CA TRP A 130 -12.98 27.05 5.44
C TRP A 130 -13.14 28.10 6.52
N THR A 131 -13.23 27.66 7.76
CA THR A 131 -13.17 28.51 8.94
C THR A 131 -11.78 28.40 9.57
N ASN A 132 -11.14 29.54 9.80
CA ASN A 132 -9.86 29.55 10.49
C ASN A 132 -10.04 29.10 11.95
N VAL A 133 -9.20 28.17 12.37
CA VAL A 133 -9.12 27.69 13.73
C VAL A 133 -7.85 28.26 14.35
N PRO A 134 -7.94 28.99 15.49
CA PRO A 134 -6.76 29.50 16.19
C PRO A 134 -5.77 28.38 16.51
N GLY A 135 -4.49 28.66 16.30
CA GLY A 135 -3.40 27.70 16.41
C GLY A 135 -2.57 27.64 15.14
N THR A 136 -1.43 26.95 15.22
CA THR A 136 -0.55 26.74 14.07
C THR A 136 -0.05 25.32 13.98
N LEU A 137 -0.11 24.73 12.78
CA LEU A 137 0.32 23.36 12.51
C LEU A 137 0.91 23.24 11.08
N THR A 138 1.82 22.28 10.89
CA THR A 138 2.34 21.87 9.58
C THR A 138 1.71 20.60 9.03
N GLN A 139 1.13 19.77 9.89
CA GLN A 139 0.33 18.60 9.54
C GLN A 139 -0.85 18.50 10.51
N VAL A 140 -1.98 18.01 10.01
CA VAL A 140 -3.20 17.74 10.78
C VAL A 140 -3.78 16.40 10.34
N ASP A 141 -4.34 15.67 11.29
CA ASP A 141 -5.14 14.47 11.05
C ASP A 141 -6.51 14.63 11.75
N ALA A 142 -7.55 14.20 11.04
CA ALA A 142 -8.96 14.27 11.41
C ALA A 142 -9.59 12.88 11.58
N GLY A 143 -8.77 11.84 11.59
CA GLY A 143 -9.16 10.47 11.87
C GLY A 143 -9.61 10.23 13.32
N GLY A 144 -9.58 8.96 13.73
CA GLY A 144 -9.84 8.58 15.11
C GLY A 144 -11.30 8.60 15.54
N ASN A 145 -11.51 8.62 16.86
CA ASN A 145 -12.82 8.75 17.51
C ASN A 145 -13.24 10.23 17.58
N ALA A 146 -13.22 10.89 16.41
CA ALA A 146 -13.46 12.31 16.22
C ALA A 146 -12.48 13.25 16.94
N TYR A 147 -11.19 12.92 17.03
CA TYR A 147 -10.20 13.89 17.54
C TYR A 147 -9.47 14.54 16.37
N ALA A 148 -9.07 15.80 16.53
CA ALA A 148 -8.12 16.41 15.59
C ALA A 148 -6.75 16.45 16.24
N VAL A 149 -5.74 15.92 15.56
CA VAL A 149 -4.36 15.94 16.04
C VAL A 149 -3.45 16.57 15.01
N GLY A 150 -2.27 16.99 15.41
CA GLY A 150 -1.31 17.50 14.45
C GLY A 150 0.02 17.89 15.06
N VAL A 151 0.92 18.30 14.19
CA VAL A 151 2.27 18.74 14.57
C VAL A 151 2.62 20.07 13.95
N LEU A 152 3.49 20.84 14.60
CA LEU A 152 4.08 22.08 14.10
C LEU A 152 5.51 21.84 13.57
N ASN A 153 6.08 22.82 12.85
CA ASN A 153 7.41 22.72 12.25
C ASN A 153 8.55 22.50 13.25
N ASN A 154 8.37 22.93 14.50
CA ASN A 154 9.30 22.71 15.61
C ASN A 154 9.09 21.36 16.31
N PHE A 155 8.31 20.47 15.71
CA PHE A 155 7.95 19.14 16.19
C PHE A 155 7.01 19.12 17.41
N ASN A 156 6.50 20.26 17.87
CA ASN A 156 5.47 20.26 18.90
C ASN A 156 4.21 19.56 18.39
N SER A 157 3.69 18.61 19.17
CA SER A 157 2.45 17.91 18.86
C SER A 157 1.27 18.43 19.68
N TYR A 158 0.11 18.48 19.04
CA TYR A 158 -1.13 19.02 19.58
C TYR A 158 -2.30 18.06 19.39
N CYS A 159 -3.27 18.14 20.29
CA CYS A 159 -4.50 17.37 20.27
C CYS A 159 -5.68 18.27 20.60
N LEU A 160 -6.76 18.15 19.83
CA LEU A 160 -8.04 18.79 20.09
C LEU A 160 -9.07 17.71 20.41
N SER A 161 -9.68 17.83 21.58
CA SER A 161 -10.64 16.86 22.10
C SER A 161 -11.87 16.70 21.20
N ASN A 162 -12.44 15.50 21.17
CA ASN A 162 -13.64 15.19 20.40
C ASN A 162 -14.87 16.01 20.83
N SER A 163 -14.89 16.52 22.07
CA SER A 163 -15.89 17.46 22.57
C SER A 163 -15.97 18.78 21.78
N TYR A 164 -14.90 19.15 21.05
CA TYR A 164 -14.81 20.39 20.26
C TYR A 164 -14.90 20.17 18.75
N THR A 165 -14.71 18.92 18.31
CA THR A 165 -14.83 18.54 16.89
C THR A 165 -16.23 17.99 16.59
N TRP A 166 -16.91 17.36 17.57
CA TRP A 166 -18.21 16.72 17.38
C TRP A 166 -19.37 17.61 17.88
N GLY A 167 -20.45 17.70 17.09
CA GLY A 167 -21.71 18.36 17.45
C GLY A 167 -21.89 19.81 16.95
N LEU A 168 -23.15 20.26 16.91
CA LEU A 168 -23.62 21.64 16.63
C LEU A 168 -23.20 22.67 17.70
N ASN A 169 -22.20 22.34 18.50
CA ASN A 169 -21.61 23.25 19.46
C ASN A 169 -20.83 24.30 18.66
N HIS A 170 -21.53 25.38 18.29
CA HIS A 170 -21.03 26.66 17.79
C HIS A 170 -20.09 27.38 18.78
N VAL A 171 -19.50 26.64 19.72
CA VAL A 171 -18.50 27.16 20.63
C VAL A 171 -17.25 27.31 19.76
N ALA A 172 -16.96 28.54 19.34
CA ALA A 172 -15.76 28.93 18.60
C ALA A 172 -14.49 28.81 19.47
N GLN A 173 -14.37 27.73 20.22
CA GLN A 173 -13.27 27.43 21.12
C GLN A 173 -12.57 26.18 20.62
N PHE A 174 -11.27 26.32 20.42
CA PHE A 174 -10.39 25.27 19.94
C PHE A 174 -9.19 25.16 20.88
N PRO A 175 -9.39 24.67 22.11
CA PRO A 175 -8.32 24.59 23.10
C PRO A 175 -7.37 23.44 22.75
N TRP A 176 -6.43 23.71 21.84
CA TRP A 176 -5.36 22.79 21.51
C TRP A 176 -4.54 22.45 22.76
N THR A 177 -4.51 21.16 23.09
CA THR A 177 -3.68 20.64 24.17
C THR A 177 -2.31 20.29 23.59
N THR A 178 -1.24 20.84 24.19
CA THR A 178 0.14 20.47 23.83
C THR A 178 0.50 19.16 24.53
N LEU A 179 1.02 18.18 23.79
CA LEU A 179 1.29 16.84 24.34
C LEU A 179 2.71 16.68 24.91
N GLY A 180 3.58 17.68 24.74
CA GLY A 180 4.97 17.66 25.20
C GLY A 180 5.88 16.68 24.44
N THR A 181 5.37 15.92 23.48
CA THR A 181 6.13 15.01 22.63
C THR A 181 6.58 15.68 21.33
N SER A 182 7.83 15.40 20.92
CA SER A 182 8.41 15.91 19.69
C SER A 182 8.11 14.97 18.52
N LEU A 183 7.12 15.29 17.69
CA LEU A 183 6.65 14.47 16.57
C LEU A 183 6.79 15.20 15.23
N HIS A 184 7.15 14.45 14.18
CA HIS A 184 7.21 14.90 12.80
C HIS A 184 5.92 14.63 12.02
N TYR A 185 5.16 13.59 12.40
CA TYR A 185 3.88 13.23 11.80
C TYR A 185 3.00 12.50 12.83
N TYR A 186 1.70 12.78 12.85
CA TYR A 186 0.78 12.21 13.84
C TYR A 186 -0.58 11.89 13.20
N SER A 187 -1.03 10.63 13.30
CA SER A 187 -2.29 10.13 12.76
C SER A 187 -3.00 9.21 13.75
N CYS A 188 -4.33 9.27 13.80
CA CYS A 188 -5.17 8.55 14.75
C CYS A 188 -6.26 7.74 14.04
N GLY A 189 -6.49 6.52 14.51
CA GLY A 189 -7.65 5.69 14.19
C GLY A 189 -8.49 5.41 15.43
N PHE A 190 -9.58 4.64 15.29
CA PHE A 190 -10.48 4.37 16.42
C PHE A 190 -9.80 3.64 17.60
N HIS A 191 -8.76 2.85 17.32
CA HIS A 191 -8.09 1.99 18.30
C HIS A 191 -6.80 2.59 18.89
N GLY A 192 -6.50 3.84 18.57
CA GLY A 192 -5.31 4.54 19.03
C GLY A 192 -4.64 5.30 17.92
N CYS A 193 -3.45 5.82 18.21
CA CYS A 193 -2.74 6.69 17.32
C CYS A 193 -1.31 6.24 17.08
N TRP A 194 -0.81 6.63 15.92
CA TRP A 194 0.52 6.33 15.44
C TRP A 194 1.24 7.63 15.10
N ALA A 195 2.53 7.66 15.37
CA ALA A 195 3.34 8.83 15.08
C ALA A 195 4.73 8.46 14.62
N VAL A 196 5.34 9.44 13.95
CA VAL A 196 6.72 9.43 13.52
C VAL A 196 7.41 10.61 14.17
N ASP A 197 8.60 10.43 14.75
CA ASP A 197 9.42 11.53 15.25
C ASP A 197 10.43 12.07 14.22
N SER A 198 11.16 13.12 14.58
CA SER A 198 12.16 13.75 13.70
C SER A 198 13.35 12.86 13.32
N ALA A 199 13.54 11.72 14.01
CA ALA A 199 14.52 10.69 13.68
C ALA A 199 13.92 9.51 12.89
N TYR A 200 12.70 9.70 12.37
CA TYR A 200 11.92 8.72 11.62
C TYR A 200 11.55 7.47 12.43
N ARG A 201 11.59 7.53 13.76
CA ARG A 201 11.18 6.42 14.63
C ARG A 201 9.67 6.40 14.76
N VAL A 202 9.09 5.21 14.81
CA VAL A 202 7.64 4.99 14.83
C VAL A 202 7.17 4.70 16.26
N TYR A 203 6.06 5.31 16.66
CA TYR A 203 5.45 5.11 17.96
C TYR A 203 3.97 4.83 17.84
N TYR A 204 3.45 4.07 18.81
CA TYR A 204 2.03 3.84 19.01
C TYR A 204 1.63 4.35 20.40
N THR A 205 0.42 4.89 20.52
CA THR A 205 -0.23 5.17 21.81
C THR A 205 -1.69 4.77 21.74
N ARG A 206 -2.26 4.36 22.88
CA ARG A 206 -3.71 4.44 23.05
C ARG A 206 -4.14 5.90 23.00
N PHE A 207 -5.37 6.13 22.57
CA PHE A 207 -5.90 7.47 22.41
C PHE A 207 -5.88 8.28 23.73
N SER A 208 -5.26 9.47 23.75
CA SER A 208 -5.25 10.39 24.91
C SER A 208 -4.76 11.78 24.51
N CYS A 209 -5.56 12.83 24.71
CA CYS A 209 -5.10 14.23 24.58
C CYS A 209 -4.41 14.76 25.83
N SER A 210 -4.65 14.17 27.01
CA SER A 210 -4.13 14.72 28.27
C SER A 210 -2.68 14.31 28.50
N HIS A 211 -2.34 13.03 28.28
CA HIS A 211 -1.00 12.49 28.43
C HIS A 211 -0.90 11.18 27.61
N PRO A 212 -0.46 11.21 26.35
CA PRO A 212 -0.29 10.00 25.55
C PRO A 212 0.93 9.21 26.04
N HIS A 213 0.76 7.90 26.21
CA HIS A 213 1.83 6.98 26.58
C HIS A 213 2.41 6.32 25.33
N TRP A 214 3.40 6.98 24.75
CA TRP A 214 4.05 6.53 23.52
C TRP A 214 4.94 5.31 23.72
N THR A 215 4.67 4.28 22.94
CA THR A 215 5.47 3.05 22.88
C THR A 215 6.22 2.98 21.56
N LEU A 216 7.54 2.80 21.61
CA LEU A 216 8.39 2.68 20.41
C LEU A 216 8.10 1.36 19.67
N VAL A 217 7.74 1.47 18.39
CA VAL A 217 7.56 0.34 17.48
C VAL A 217 8.84 0.19 16.64
N ARG A 218 9.68 -0.78 17.00
CA ARG A 218 10.99 -0.99 16.37
C ARG A 218 10.88 -1.65 14.97
N GLY A 219 11.97 -1.57 14.23
CA GLY A 219 12.21 -2.37 13.00
C GLY A 219 12.02 -1.64 11.68
N LEU A 220 11.45 -0.42 11.67
CA LEU A 220 11.29 0.37 10.45
C LEU A 220 11.40 1.87 10.75
N ARG A 221 11.91 2.63 9.78
CA ARG A 221 11.93 4.09 9.83
C ARG A 221 11.00 4.66 8.76
N LEU A 222 10.08 5.51 9.17
CA LEU A 222 9.05 6.09 8.31
C LEU A 222 9.15 7.60 8.31
N LYS A 223 8.85 8.25 7.18
CA LYS A 223 8.69 9.72 7.11
C LYS A 223 7.26 10.15 7.43
N MET A 224 6.28 9.29 7.19
CA MET A 224 4.88 9.49 7.53
C MET A 224 4.19 8.15 7.79
N ILE A 225 3.06 8.22 8.48
CA ILE A 225 2.25 7.07 8.88
C ILE A 225 0.78 7.49 8.91
N GLU A 226 -0.10 6.64 8.41
CA GLU A 226 -1.56 6.83 8.46
C GLU A 226 -2.26 5.63 9.08
N VAL A 227 -3.36 5.92 9.78
CA VAL A 227 -4.22 4.93 10.42
C VAL A 227 -5.61 5.03 9.79
N GLY A 228 -6.03 3.97 9.11
CA GLY A 228 -7.37 3.88 8.56
C GLY A 228 -8.45 3.77 9.63
N SER A 229 -9.70 4.00 9.22
CA SER A 229 -10.87 3.93 10.10
C SER A 229 -11.02 2.56 10.78
N ASP A 230 -10.60 1.48 10.13
CA ASP A 230 -10.61 0.11 10.68
C ASP A 230 -9.38 -0.24 11.54
N GLY A 231 -8.47 0.72 11.76
CA GLY A 231 -7.23 0.52 12.50
C GLY A 231 -6.08 -0.06 11.66
N THR A 232 -6.26 -0.27 10.35
CA THR A 232 -5.16 -0.66 9.46
C THR A 232 -4.15 0.47 9.37
N VAL A 233 -2.85 0.14 9.40
CA VAL A 233 -1.78 1.14 9.42
C VAL A 233 -0.84 0.96 8.24
N PHE A 234 -0.61 2.07 7.53
CA PHE A 234 0.38 2.15 6.47
C PHE A 234 1.35 3.29 6.74
N GLY A 235 2.55 3.17 6.18
CA GLY A 235 3.48 4.29 6.18
C GLY A 235 4.47 4.21 5.05
N VAL A 236 5.17 5.32 4.86
CA VAL A 236 6.15 5.48 3.79
C VAL A 236 7.50 5.76 4.42
N THR A 237 8.54 5.07 3.93
CA THR A 237 9.93 5.32 4.32
C THR A 237 10.46 6.61 3.67
N PRO A 238 11.59 7.18 4.15
CA PRO A 238 12.25 8.29 3.47
C PRO A 238 12.58 8.03 1.99
N SER A 239 12.91 6.78 1.63
CA SER A 239 13.19 6.36 0.24
C SER A 239 11.93 6.14 -0.62
N GLY A 240 10.74 6.28 -0.04
CA GLY A 240 9.46 6.16 -0.75
C GLY A 240 8.93 4.73 -0.91
N GLN A 241 9.45 3.78 -0.14
CA GLN A 241 8.87 2.44 -0.03
C GLN A 241 7.67 2.45 0.93
N VAL A 242 6.61 1.70 0.59
CA VAL A 242 5.38 1.57 1.37
C VAL A 242 5.41 0.31 2.23
N TYR A 243 4.93 0.40 3.46
CA TYR A 243 4.81 -0.72 4.38
C TYR A 243 3.46 -0.70 5.08
N GLU A 244 2.90 -1.90 5.28
CA GLU A 244 1.74 -2.17 6.13
C GLU A 244 2.21 -2.68 7.49
N ARG A 245 1.54 -2.27 8.58
CA ARG A 245 1.70 -2.92 9.88
C ARG A 245 0.72 -4.09 10.01
N ALA A 246 1.23 -5.31 9.89
CA ALA A 246 0.43 -6.52 9.93
C ALA A 246 0.21 -7.04 11.36
N GLY A 247 -0.94 -7.70 11.57
CA GLY A 247 -1.29 -8.38 12.82
C GLY A 247 -1.77 -7.44 13.94
N ILE A 248 -2.32 -6.27 13.58
CA ILE A 248 -3.02 -5.41 14.53
C ILE A 248 -4.38 -6.03 14.84
N ASP A 249 -4.68 -6.19 16.12
CA ASP A 249 -6.01 -6.52 16.62
C ASP A 249 -6.20 -5.92 18.03
N ALA A 250 -7.38 -6.15 18.64
CA ALA A 250 -7.69 -5.60 19.96
C ALA A 250 -6.75 -6.07 21.09
N SER A 251 -6.18 -7.27 20.97
CA SER A 251 -5.22 -7.86 21.90
C SER A 251 -3.77 -7.48 21.59
N VAL A 252 -3.45 -7.24 20.31
CA VAL A 252 -2.12 -6.85 19.81
C VAL A 252 -2.19 -5.50 19.10
N PRO A 253 -2.43 -4.38 19.82
CA PRO A 253 -2.66 -3.08 19.20
C PRO A 253 -1.43 -2.50 18.49
N LEU A 254 -0.22 -2.92 18.86
CA LEU A 254 1.02 -2.53 18.18
C LEU A 254 1.26 -3.30 16.88
N GLY A 255 0.46 -4.34 16.60
CA GLY A 255 0.74 -5.29 15.53
C GLY A 255 2.02 -6.10 15.72
N LEU A 256 2.27 -7.01 14.78
CA LEU A 256 3.36 -7.99 14.88
C LEU A 256 4.58 -7.60 14.05
N ARG A 257 4.38 -7.17 12.80
CA ARG A 257 5.47 -6.93 11.86
C ARG A 257 5.13 -5.91 10.78
N TRP A 258 6.17 -5.37 10.15
CA TRP A 258 6.04 -4.58 8.93
C TRP A 258 6.11 -5.49 7.71
N THR A 259 5.17 -5.32 6.79
CA THR A 259 5.14 -6.04 5.50
C THR A 259 5.31 -5.02 4.39
N ASN A 260 6.28 -5.22 3.51
CA ASN A 260 6.47 -4.34 2.36
C ASN A 260 5.26 -4.46 1.42
N VAL A 261 4.80 -3.32 0.90
CA VAL A 261 3.82 -3.25 -0.18
C VAL A 261 4.58 -2.83 -1.44
N PRO A 262 4.81 -3.75 -2.39
CA PRO A 262 5.51 -3.42 -3.62
C PRO A 262 4.73 -2.38 -4.43
N MET A 263 5.40 -1.27 -4.74
CA MET A 263 4.86 -0.20 -5.57
C MET A 263 5.74 -0.04 -6.81
N CYS A 264 5.14 0.12 -7.98
CA CYS A 264 5.88 0.28 -9.24
C CYS A 264 6.60 1.63 -9.35
N VAL A 265 6.29 2.58 -8.46
CA VAL A 265 6.87 3.92 -8.41
C VAL A 265 7.17 4.31 -6.97
N SER A 266 8.13 5.22 -6.77
CA SER A 266 8.44 5.74 -5.44
C SER A 266 7.29 6.59 -4.90
N ILE A 267 6.87 6.31 -3.67
CA ILE A 267 5.70 6.91 -3.04
C ILE A 267 6.10 8.06 -2.11
N ARG A 268 5.34 9.14 -2.22
CA ARG A 268 5.47 10.34 -1.40
C ARG A 268 4.64 10.22 -0.13
N HIS A 269 3.38 9.80 -0.26
CA HIS A 269 2.38 9.86 0.79
C HIS A 269 1.31 8.76 0.57
N VAL A 270 0.68 8.27 1.63
CA VAL A 270 -0.37 7.24 1.56
C VAL A 270 -1.47 7.55 2.57
N SER A 271 -2.66 7.00 2.35
CA SER A 271 -3.70 6.84 3.38
C SER A 271 -4.55 5.62 3.06
N TYR A 272 -5.39 5.17 3.97
CA TYR A 272 -6.15 3.93 3.82
C TYR A 272 -7.55 4.07 4.39
N ASP A 273 -8.56 3.64 3.62
CA ASP A 273 -9.93 3.57 4.10
C ASP A 273 -10.72 2.50 3.33
N LEU A 274 -11.62 1.82 4.02
CA LEU A 274 -12.60 0.87 3.46
C LEU A 274 -12.01 -0.12 2.42
N GLY A 275 -10.88 -0.75 2.73
CA GLY A 275 -10.28 -1.75 1.84
C GLY A 275 -9.34 -1.18 0.76
N HIS A 276 -9.20 0.14 0.67
CA HIS A 276 -8.43 0.81 -0.37
C HIS A 276 -7.22 1.54 0.21
N LEU A 277 -6.02 1.15 -0.25
CA LEU A 277 -4.80 1.93 -0.06
C LEU A 277 -4.75 3.01 -1.15
N TRP A 278 -4.71 4.25 -0.72
CA TRP A 278 -4.49 5.41 -1.57
C TRP A 278 -3.05 5.87 -1.45
N ALA A 279 -2.39 6.10 -2.57
CA ALA A 279 -0.98 6.50 -2.59
C ALA A 279 -0.75 7.64 -3.57
N VAL A 280 0.08 8.59 -3.17
CA VAL A 280 0.59 9.66 -4.03
C VAL A 280 2.06 9.39 -4.33
N SER A 281 2.42 9.32 -5.60
CA SER A 281 3.82 9.13 -6.01
C SER A 281 4.66 10.41 -5.89
N HIS A 282 5.98 10.31 -5.95
CA HIS A 282 6.84 11.49 -6.04
C HIS A 282 6.64 12.29 -7.34
N SER A 283 6.22 11.64 -8.43
CA SER A 283 5.81 12.29 -9.69
C SER A 283 4.41 12.93 -9.63
N GLY A 284 3.66 12.66 -8.55
CA GLY A 284 2.35 13.24 -8.30
C GLY A 284 1.17 12.50 -8.96
N LEU A 285 1.36 11.21 -9.26
CA LEU A 285 0.29 10.28 -9.63
C LEU A 285 -0.49 9.88 -8.38
N ILE A 286 -1.79 9.68 -8.52
CA ILE A 286 -2.63 9.05 -7.49
C ILE A 286 -2.86 7.60 -7.88
N LEU A 287 -2.60 6.69 -6.96
CA LEU A 287 -2.82 5.26 -7.11
C LEU A 287 -3.85 4.81 -6.07
N ARG A 288 -4.81 3.99 -6.50
CA ARG A 288 -5.72 3.24 -5.64
C ARG A 288 -5.37 1.77 -5.74
N CYS A 289 -5.07 1.15 -4.60
CA CYS A 289 -4.65 -0.24 -4.52
C CYS A 289 -5.59 -1.05 -3.63
N THR A 290 -5.82 -2.30 -4.02
CA THR A 290 -6.52 -3.31 -3.20
C THR A 290 -5.66 -4.55 -3.04
N LYS A 291 -5.82 -5.24 -1.91
CA LYS A 291 -5.23 -6.58 -1.75
C LYS A 291 -5.95 -7.55 -2.69
N SER A 292 -5.20 -8.31 -3.50
CA SER A 292 -5.81 -9.38 -4.28
C SER A 292 -6.44 -10.41 -3.35
N PRO A 293 -7.66 -10.92 -3.66
CA PRO A 293 -8.24 -11.99 -2.90
C PRO A 293 -7.33 -13.22 -2.95
N ILE A 294 -7.26 -13.94 -1.83
CA ILE A 294 -6.63 -15.26 -1.79
C ILE A 294 -7.52 -16.18 -2.63
N VAL A 295 -7.13 -16.44 -3.88
CA VAL A 295 -7.75 -17.51 -4.66
C VAL A 295 -7.02 -18.78 -4.24
N ASN A 296 -7.60 -19.55 -3.30
CA ASN A 296 -7.16 -20.93 -3.11
C ASN A 296 -7.36 -21.64 -4.46
N PRO A 297 -6.33 -22.27 -5.04
CA PRO A 297 -6.52 -23.03 -6.26
C PRO A 297 -7.59 -24.09 -5.99
N LEU A 298 -8.56 -24.18 -6.91
CA LEU A 298 -9.54 -25.27 -6.90
C LEU A 298 -8.74 -26.58 -6.86
N VAL A 299 -8.97 -27.39 -5.83
CA VAL A 299 -8.48 -28.77 -5.80
C VAL A 299 -9.19 -29.48 -6.93
N VAL A 300 -8.56 -29.55 -8.09
CA VAL A 300 -9.00 -30.42 -9.18
C VAL A 300 -8.79 -31.84 -8.66
N GLN A 301 -9.87 -32.48 -8.21
CA GLN A 301 -9.83 -33.90 -7.93
C GLN A 301 -9.39 -34.61 -9.20
N PRO A 302 -8.38 -35.51 -9.14
CA PRO A 302 -8.03 -36.32 -10.29
C PRO A 302 -9.28 -37.07 -10.77
N PRO A 303 -9.49 -37.24 -12.09
CA PRO A 303 -10.62 -38.00 -12.60
C PRO A 303 -10.64 -39.37 -11.92
N GLY A 304 -11.75 -39.66 -11.26
CA GLY A 304 -11.94 -40.88 -10.48
C GLY A 304 -11.58 -42.09 -11.31
N VAL A 305 -10.74 -42.94 -10.74
CA VAL A 305 -10.58 -44.32 -11.20
C VAL A 305 -11.95 -44.96 -11.06
N VAL A 306 -12.54 -45.38 -12.19
CA VAL A 306 -13.77 -46.17 -12.20
C VAL A 306 -13.42 -47.51 -11.56
N ASP A 307 -13.81 -47.70 -10.30
CA ASP A 307 -13.75 -49.01 -9.66
C ASP A 307 -14.65 -49.96 -10.46
N THR A 308 -14.02 -50.95 -11.06
CA THR A 308 -14.74 -52.06 -11.68
C THR A 308 -15.36 -52.90 -10.56
N PRO A 309 -16.68 -53.18 -10.59
CA PRO A 309 -17.30 -54.00 -9.56
C PRO A 309 -16.79 -55.45 -9.69
N PRO A 310 -16.58 -56.17 -8.57
CA PRO A 310 -16.15 -57.54 -8.61
C PRO A 310 -17.24 -58.42 -9.23
N LEU A 311 -16.81 -59.35 -10.10
CA LEU A 311 -17.63 -60.41 -10.66
C LEU A 311 -18.24 -61.25 -9.52
N SER A 312 -19.57 -61.24 -9.44
CA SER A 312 -20.34 -62.17 -8.61
C SER A 312 -20.21 -63.60 -9.16
N PRO A 313 -20.01 -64.62 -8.30
CA PRO A 313 -19.93 -66.01 -8.76
C PRO A 313 -21.31 -66.52 -9.19
N LEU A 314 -21.29 -67.26 -10.30
CA LEU A 314 -22.41 -67.99 -10.89
C LEU A 314 -23.01 -68.98 -9.89
N VAL A 315 -24.35 -68.95 -9.77
CA VAL A 315 -25.21 -70.09 -9.44
C VAL A 315 -26.30 -70.16 -10.48
#